data_AF-A0A954FHA7-F1
#
_entry.id   AF-A0A954FHA7-F1
#
_cell.length_a   1.000
_cell.length_b   1.000
_cell.length_c   1.000
_cell.angle_alpha   90.00
_cell.angle_beta   90.00
_cell.angle_gamma   90.00
#
_symmetry.space_group_name_H-M   'P 1'
#
loop_
_entity.id
_entity.type
_entity.pdbx_description
1 polymer ?
#
loop_
_entity_poly.entity_id
_entity_poly.type
_entity_poly.pdbx_seq_one_letter_code
_entity_poly.pdbx_strand_id
1 'polypeptide(L)'
;MSSNSVFLVFPPTEPVMTDTHHPETEANPPVEPAASEKTATVSELKPLRIWPPILLLIGMVVTRLAPKWMDSDSVLPVMLAVFGPLICGGLILVWWVLASRATWKEKLIGLVITLLAGGTTLALLDPTMVGPGVMLITGPMGMGLFGIAAILVSRMRTAKRTVLIVVCSVLGFCFSLLLRAEGMWGDYNMALAWRWTPTVEERMLSQAEMTAADEQSTLTAAELEAALAEPEWPGFRGALRDGVLTGVALDADWNAEVETPLWKKPIGPGWSSFVVAGSLLFTQEQRGEEELIVCYDTETGAELWTQEVKTRFYDALGGPGPRATPTLADGGLYVMGASGHVLRLDPATGKILWQQDIRKVADREPPIWGFSSSPLVVDGTVIVHAGGKGDKGLLAFDTETGDLKWSAPAGDHSYSSPALLTIAGQTVIAMLTNKELNLLNPADGTVLLSYECASEG
;
A
#
# COMPACT_ATOMS: atom_id res chain seq x y z
N MET A 1 54.86 6.54 46.69
CA MET A 1 55.31 6.57 48.11
C MET A 1 56.77 6.96 48.13
N SER A 2 57.23 7.68 49.18
CA SER A 2 58.64 8.08 49.42
C SER A 2 59.24 9.08 48.41
N SER A 3 60.02 10.10 48.81
CA SER A 3 60.09 10.81 50.10
C SER A 3 60.87 12.15 49.98
N ASN A 4 60.77 12.98 51.03
CA ASN A 4 61.61 14.13 51.40
C ASN A 4 61.40 15.41 50.53
N SER A 5 61.02 16.58 51.06
CA SER A 5 61.47 17.37 52.24
C SER A 5 62.79 18.11 51.98
N VAL A 6 62.82 19.42 51.70
CA VAL A 6 62.45 20.62 52.52
C VAL A 6 63.46 20.91 53.63
N PHE A 7 64.11 22.10 53.59
CA PHE A 7 64.18 23.08 54.70
C PHE A 7 64.69 24.46 54.23
N LEU A 8 64.54 25.48 55.10
CA LEU A 8 64.68 26.94 54.86
C LEU A 8 65.93 27.55 55.55
N VAL A 9 66.45 28.69 55.06
CA VAL A 9 67.04 29.81 55.86
C VAL A 9 66.82 31.16 55.14
N PHE A 10 66.69 32.26 55.91
CA PHE A 10 66.55 33.70 55.56
C PHE A 10 67.33 34.54 56.61
N PRO A 11 67.43 35.89 56.52
CA PRO A 11 67.43 36.78 55.35
C PRO A 11 68.88 37.32 55.19
N PRO A 12 69.36 38.51 55.68
CA PRO A 12 68.81 39.89 55.80
C PRO A 12 69.19 40.74 54.53
N THR A 13 69.22 42.08 54.43
CA THR A 13 69.26 43.26 55.34
C THR A 13 68.71 44.52 54.62
N GLU A 14 68.34 45.56 55.37
CA GLU A 14 68.05 46.96 54.95
C GLU A 14 68.86 47.91 55.88
N PRO A 15 69.08 49.24 55.64
CA PRO A 15 68.00 50.26 55.60
C PRO A 15 68.27 51.57 54.78
N VAL A 16 67.28 52.49 54.74
CA VAL A 16 67.31 53.91 55.20
C VAL A 16 66.20 54.74 54.52
N MET A 17 65.46 55.55 55.29
CA MET A 17 64.47 56.53 54.81
C MET A 17 64.88 57.99 55.07
N THR A 18 64.33 58.93 54.31
CA THR A 18 63.56 60.12 54.80
C THR A 18 62.86 60.78 53.59
N ASP A 19 61.58 61.19 53.56
CA ASP A 19 60.79 62.13 54.40
C ASP A 19 61.23 63.61 54.23
N THR A 20 60.37 64.64 54.13
CA THR A 20 58.90 64.82 54.34
C THR A 20 58.31 65.85 53.34
N HIS A 21 56.99 65.82 53.04
CA HIS A 21 56.01 66.84 53.49
C HIS A 21 54.60 66.80 52.85
N HIS A 22 53.61 66.96 53.73
CA HIS A 22 52.21 67.41 53.52
C HIS A 22 51.98 68.61 54.50
N PRO A 23 50.81 69.29 54.62
CA PRO A 23 49.44 68.78 54.38
C PRO A 23 48.38 69.80 53.84
N GLU A 24 47.09 69.43 53.96
CA GLU A 24 45.87 70.28 54.06
C GLU A 24 45.45 71.19 52.85
N THR A 25 44.16 71.49 52.56
CA THR A 25 42.82 70.88 52.83
C THR A 25 41.81 71.59 51.90
N GLU A 26 40.78 70.91 51.34
CA GLU A 26 39.35 71.35 51.37
C GLU A 26 38.37 70.49 50.53
N ALA A 27 37.07 70.77 50.75
CA ALA A 27 35.88 69.97 50.44
C ALA A 27 35.54 69.72 48.95
N ASN A 28 34.67 68.73 48.73
CA ASN A 28 34.19 68.29 47.42
C ASN A 28 32.64 68.34 47.34
N PRO A 29 32.03 69.06 46.38
CA PRO A 29 30.59 68.95 46.07
C PRO A 29 30.30 67.87 45.01
N PRO A 30 29.07 67.32 44.92
CA PRO A 30 28.79 66.14 44.10
C PRO A 30 28.64 66.45 42.61
N VAL A 31 29.23 65.59 41.76
CA VAL A 31 28.95 65.52 40.32
C VAL A 31 27.95 64.40 40.06
N GLU A 32 26.98 64.63 39.17
CA GLU A 32 25.95 63.66 38.81
C GLU A 32 26.55 62.38 38.19
N PRO A 33 25.98 61.19 38.45
CA PRO A 33 26.34 59.99 37.72
C PRO A 33 25.87 60.13 36.27
N ALA A 34 26.81 60.26 35.34
CA ALA A 34 26.53 60.28 33.91
C ALA A 34 25.64 59.09 33.51
N ALA A 35 24.64 59.35 32.65
CA ALA A 35 23.62 58.38 32.29
C ALA A 35 24.25 57.06 31.81
N SER A 36 23.80 55.94 32.36
CA SER A 36 24.36 54.63 32.01
C SER A 36 24.14 54.34 30.53
N GLU A 37 25.24 54.25 29.79
CA GLU A 37 25.23 53.91 28.38
C GLU A 37 24.67 52.49 28.25
N LYS A 38 23.42 52.39 27.80
CA LYS A 38 22.72 51.11 27.63
C LYS A 38 23.40 50.32 26.52
N THR A 39 24.40 49.54 26.91
CA THR A 39 25.10 48.60 26.04
C THR A 39 24.06 47.67 25.43
N ALA A 40 23.74 47.88 24.15
CA ALA A 40 22.67 47.16 23.49
C ALA A 40 23.05 45.68 23.43
N THR A 41 22.41 44.85 24.27
CA THR A 41 22.75 43.44 24.40
C THR A 41 22.47 42.72 23.09
N VAL A 42 23.54 42.45 22.33
CA VAL A 42 23.48 41.70 21.08
C VAL A 42 22.90 40.33 21.42
N SER A 43 21.65 40.12 21.02
CA SER A 43 20.89 38.91 21.36
C SER A 43 21.62 37.67 20.85
N GLU A 44 22.20 36.89 21.76
CA GLU A 44 22.93 35.67 21.43
C GLU A 44 22.03 34.73 20.61
N LEU A 45 22.43 34.47 19.37
CA LEU A 45 21.74 33.55 18.47
C LEU A 45 21.93 32.10 18.95
N LYS A 46 21.11 31.67 19.90
CA LYS A 46 21.12 30.30 20.41
C LYS A 46 20.83 29.32 19.26
N PRO A 47 21.79 28.48 18.85
CA PRO A 47 21.62 27.58 17.72
C PRO A 47 20.74 26.39 18.10
N LEU A 48 20.08 25.82 17.11
CA LEU A 48 19.22 24.65 17.31
C LEU A 48 20.04 23.43 17.79
N ARG A 49 19.44 22.56 18.62
CA ARG A 49 20.03 21.26 18.98
C ARG A 49 19.91 20.29 17.80
N ILE A 50 20.89 20.28 16.90
CA ILE A 50 20.82 19.51 15.64
C ILE A 50 21.01 17.98 15.77
N TRP A 51 21.52 17.46 16.90
CA TRP A 51 21.82 16.02 16.98
C TRP A 51 20.58 15.09 16.93
N PRO A 52 19.41 15.40 17.54
CA PRO A 52 18.25 14.52 17.44
C PRO A 52 17.68 14.40 16.00
N PRO A 53 17.44 15.47 15.21
CA PRO A 53 16.96 15.31 13.85
C PRO A 53 18.00 14.64 12.94
N ILE A 54 19.30 14.74 13.21
CA ILE A 54 20.32 13.95 12.48
C ILE A 54 20.09 12.45 12.72
N LEU A 55 19.96 12.02 13.97
CA LEU A 55 19.70 10.60 14.29
C LEU A 55 18.34 10.12 13.76
N LEU A 56 17.30 10.97 13.80
CA LEU A 56 15.98 10.62 13.27
C LEU A 56 15.98 10.51 11.74
N LEU A 57 16.69 11.39 11.02
CA LEU A 57 16.85 11.27 9.56
C LEU A 57 17.64 10.02 9.16
N ILE A 58 18.69 9.67 9.91
CA ILE A 58 19.39 8.38 9.76
C ILE A 58 18.41 7.23 10.01
N GLY A 59 17.58 7.33 11.06
CA GLY A 59 16.51 6.38 11.34
C GLY A 59 15.51 6.21 10.19
N MET A 60 15.11 7.29 9.51
CA MET A 60 14.24 7.24 8.33
C MET A 60 14.89 6.45 7.18
N VAL A 61 16.18 6.68 6.91
CA VAL A 61 16.92 5.97 5.86
C VAL A 61 17.13 4.49 6.23
N VAL A 62 17.54 4.21 7.46
CA VAL A 62 17.76 2.84 7.95
C VAL A 62 16.45 2.04 7.94
N THR A 63 15.36 2.56 8.49
CA THR A 63 14.07 1.85 8.51
C THR A 63 13.50 1.63 7.10
N ARG A 64 13.68 2.57 6.17
CA ARG A 64 13.25 2.41 4.77
C ARG A 64 14.07 1.37 3.98
N LEU A 65 15.34 1.16 4.32
CA LEU A 65 16.24 0.25 3.60
C LEU A 65 16.44 -1.11 4.27
N ALA A 66 16.25 -1.22 5.59
CA ALA A 66 16.51 -2.44 6.37
C ALA A 66 15.89 -3.73 5.79
N PRO A 67 14.66 -3.75 5.25
CA PRO A 67 14.09 -4.98 4.70
C PRO A 67 14.86 -5.55 3.51
N LYS A 68 15.64 -4.74 2.79
CA LYS A 68 16.53 -5.22 1.71
C LYS A 68 17.75 -6.00 2.21
N TRP A 69 17.90 -6.12 3.53
CA TRP A 69 18.95 -6.86 4.24
C TRP A 69 18.35 -7.83 5.28
N MET A 70 17.05 -8.13 5.18
CA MET A 70 16.33 -9.02 6.10
C MET A 70 15.60 -10.11 5.32
N ASP A 71 16.27 -11.24 5.13
CA ASP A 71 15.62 -12.46 4.66
C ASP A 71 14.66 -12.97 5.75
N SER A 72 13.38 -12.61 5.66
CA SER A 72 12.33 -13.12 6.54
C SER A 72 10.96 -13.10 5.87
N ASP A 73 10.22 -14.19 5.99
CA ASP A 73 8.83 -14.31 5.52
C ASP A 73 7.82 -13.54 6.41
N SER A 74 8.31 -12.76 7.37
CA SER A 74 7.48 -12.01 8.33
C SER A 74 7.04 -10.64 7.78
N VAL A 75 5.88 -10.17 8.23
CA VAL A 75 5.31 -8.86 7.85
C VAL A 75 6.04 -7.69 8.54
N LEU A 76 6.85 -7.95 9.56
CA LEU A 76 7.47 -6.93 10.40
C LEU A 76 8.46 -5.98 9.67
N PRO A 77 9.36 -6.43 8.76
CA PRO A 77 10.23 -5.53 8.01
C PRO A 77 9.43 -4.63 7.07
N VAL A 78 8.36 -5.14 6.46
CA VAL A 78 7.46 -4.35 5.61
C VAL A 78 6.86 -3.21 6.43
N MET A 79 6.28 -3.51 7.60
CA MET A 79 5.75 -2.50 8.51
C MET A 79 6.82 -1.50 8.96
N LEU A 80 8.07 -1.93 9.16
CA LEU A 80 9.20 -1.05 9.50
C LEU A 80 9.53 -0.06 8.37
N ALA A 81 9.55 -0.49 7.11
CA ALA A 81 9.82 0.38 5.97
C ALA A 81 8.61 1.23 5.51
N VAL A 82 7.42 0.94 6.01
CA VAL A 82 6.21 1.78 5.87
C VAL A 82 6.14 2.82 6.98
N PHE A 83 6.11 2.39 8.24
CA PHE A 83 5.84 3.26 9.39
C PHE A 83 7.09 3.88 10.01
N GLY A 84 8.26 3.24 9.93
CA GLY A 84 9.51 3.76 10.50
C GLY A 84 9.88 5.18 10.03
N PRO A 85 9.88 5.46 8.71
CA PRO A 85 10.15 6.80 8.20
C PRO A 85 9.11 7.83 8.65
N LEU A 86 7.83 7.44 8.73
CA LEU A 86 6.73 8.28 9.18
C LEU A 86 6.84 8.63 10.67
N ILE A 87 7.15 7.63 11.52
CA ILE A 87 7.35 7.79 12.97
C ILE A 87 8.57 8.67 13.24
N CYS A 88 9.71 8.42 12.59
CA CYS A 88 10.89 9.27 12.72
C CYS A 88 10.63 10.71 12.26
N GLY A 89 9.86 10.92 11.19
CA GLY A 89 9.38 12.23 10.77
C GLY A 89 8.52 12.93 11.83
N GLY A 90 7.55 12.21 12.42
CA GLY A 90 6.74 12.74 13.53
C GLY A 90 7.58 13.13 14.74
N LEU A 91 8.59 12.33 15.08
CA LEU A 91 9.54 12.62 16.15
C LEU A 91 10.42 13.85 15.87
N ILE A 92 10.67 14.22 14.60
CA ILE A 92 11.31 15.50 14.25
C ILE A 92 10.40 16.67 14.64
N LEU A 93 9.09 16.58 14.43
CA LEU A 93 8.15 17.62 14.87
C LEU A 93 8.02 17.67 16.40
N VAL A 94 8.06 16.53 17.09
CA VAL A 94 8.14 16.48 18.57
C VAL A 94 9.43 17.12 19.09
N TRP A 95 10.58 16.82 18.46
CA TRP A 95 11.86 17.50 18.77
C TRP A 95 11.77 19.01 18.55
N TRP A 96 11.11 19.46 17.47
CA TRP A 96 10.92 20.88 17.18
C TRP A 96 10.20 21.61 18.32
N VAL A 97 9.09 21.04 18.79
CA VAL A 97 8.26 21.61 19.86
C VAL A 97 8.93 21.50 21.23
N LEU A 98 9.59 20.40 21.55
CA LEU A 98 10.14 20.17 22.89
C LEU A 98 11.62 20.64 23.00
N ALA A 99 12.51 20.01 22.25
CA ALA A 99 13.95 20.00 22.53
C ALA A 99 14.81 20.97 21.68
N SER A 100 14.28 21.50 20.58
CA SER A 100 15.03 22.23 19.53
C SER A 100 15.88 23.43 19.96
N ARG A 101 15.55 24.12 21.07
CA ARG A 101 15.98 25.50 21.45
C ARG A 101 15.39 26.63 20.58
N ALA A 102 14.45 26.35 19.67
CA ALA A 102 13.69 27.40 19.01
C ALA A 102 12.83 28.19 20.04
N THR A 103 12.58 29.47 19.76
CA THR A 103 11.70 30.33 20.57
C THR A 103 10.24 29.88 20.45
N TRP A 104 9.39 30.23 21.43
CA TRP A 104 7.97 29.83 21.42
C TRP A 104 7.22 30.24 20.14
N LYS A 105 7.51 31.44 19.60
CA LYS A 105 6.93 31.91 18.33
C LYS A 105 7.38 31.05 17.14
N GLU A 106 8.68 30.72 17.04
CA GLU A 106 9.18 29.80 16.01
C GLU A 106 8.56 28.41 16.14
N LYS A 107 8.45 27.87 17.36
CA LYS A 107 7.86 26.56 17.64
C LYS A 107 6.43 26.48 17.12
N LEU A 108 5.58 27.44 17.50
CA LEU A 108 4.19 27.51 17.08
C LEU A 108 4.04 27.72 15.57
N ILE A 109 4.72 28.72 15.00
CA ILE A 109 4.66 29.02 13.55
C ILE A 109 5.15 27.83 12.72
N GLY A 110 6.29 27.26 13.11
CA GLY A 110 6.89 26.12 12.41
C GLY A 110 5.99 24.89 12.44
N LEU A 111 5.39 24.54 13.59
CA LEU A 111 4.47 23.41 13.70
C LEU A 111 3.17 23.67 12.93
N VAL A 112 2.51 24.81 13.17
CA VAL A 112 1.17 25.09 12.62
C VAL A 112 1.20 25.17 11.10
N ILE A 113 2.17 25.87 10.48
CA ILE A 113 2.22 25.92 9.01
C ILE A 113 2.60 24.56 8.42
N THR A 114 3.46 23.77 9.08
CA THR A 114 3.81 22.41 8.64
C THR A 114 2.59 21.48 8.66
N LEU A 115 1.78 21.52 9.72
CA LEU A 115 0.55 20.71 9.83
C LEU A 115 -0.54 21.19 8.85
N LEU A 116 -0.69 22.51 8.66
CA LEU A 116 -1.61 23.05 7.66
C LEU A 116 -1.18 22.69 6.23
N ALA A 117 0.12 22.72 5.93
CA ALA A 117 0.66 22.32 4.63
C ALA A 117 0.45 20.83 4.37
N GLY A 118 0.69 19.98 5.37
CA GLY A 118 0.36 18.55 5.32
C GLY A 118 -1.14 18.32 5.05
N GLY A 119 -2.03 18.90 5.87
CA GLY A 119 -3.48 18.77 5.71
C GLY A 119 -4.01 19.29 4.36
N THR A 120 -3.50 20.44 3.89
CA THR A 120 -3.84 21.00 2.58
C THR A 120 -3.33 20.11 1.44
N THR A 121 -2.14 19.52 1.59
CA THR A 121 -1.59 18.57 0.60
C THR A 121 -2.45 17.32 0.54
N LEU A 122 -2.86 16.75 1.68
CA LEU A 122 -3.75 15.58 1.73
C LEU A 122 -5.10 15.84 1.06
N ALA A 123 -5.63 17.08 1.14
CA ALA A 123 -6.88 17.47 0.49
C ALA A 123 -6.76 17.77 -1.02
N LEU A 124 -5.54 17.89 -1.56
CA LEU A 124 -5.26 18.17 -2.99
C LEU A 124 -4.52 17.03 -3.69
N LEU A 125 -4.16 15.99 -2.94
CA LEU A 125 -3.43 14.81 -3.38
C LEU A 125 -4.22 14.08 -4.47
N ASP A 126 -3.52 13.32 -5.30
CA ASP A 126 -4.20 12.36 -6.17
C ASP A 126 -4.82 11.23 -5.32
N PRO A 127 -6.08 10.80 -5.58
CA PRO A 127 -6.73 9.75 -4.80
C PRO A 127 -5.91 8.46 -4.70
N THR A 128 -5.16 8.14 -5.75
CA THR A 128 -4.29 6.95 -5.82
C THR A 128 -3.17 6.95 -4.77
N MET A 129 -2.72 8.13 -4.34
CA MET A 129 -1.63 8.31 -3.38
C MET A 129 -2.12 8.29 -1.92
N VAL A 130 -3.44 8.30 -1.68
CA VAL A 130 -4.03 8.30 -0.33
C VAL A 130 -3.76 6.96 0.35
N GLY A 131 -3.41 6.98 1.65
CA GLY A 131 -2.99 5.78 2.37
C GLY A 131 -1.50 5.47 2.11
N PRO A 132 -1.13 4.44 1.34
CA PRO A 132 0.27 4.03 1.20
C PRO A 132 1.20 5.14 0.66
N GLY A 133 0.79 5.92 -0.33
CA GLY A 133 1.59 7.04 -0.86
C GLY A 133 1.76 8.19 0.14
N VAL A 134 0.81 8.37 1.06
CA VAL A 134 0.94 9.30 2.19
C VAL A 134 1.97 8.79 3.20
N MET A 135 1.90 7.51 3.56
CA MET A 135 2.79 6.89 4.56
C MET A 135 4.23 6.78 4.06
N LEU A 136 4.42 6.39 2.79
CA LEU A 136 5.73 6.13 2.19
C LEU A 136 6.46 7.39 1.71
N ILE A 137 5.72 8.38 1.19
CA ILE A 137 6.29 9.50 0.43
C ILE A 137 5.90 10.82 1.09
N THR A 138 4.62 11.16 1.11
CA THR A 138 4.14 12.52 1.45
C THR A 138 4.51 12.94 2.88
N GLY A 139 4.23 12.09 3.86
CA GLY A 139 4.58 12.33 5.27
C GLY A 139 6.10 12.39 5.49
N PRO A 140 6.86 11.35 5.12
CA PRO A 140 8.32 11.33 5.26
C PRO A 140 9.03 12.47 4.53
N MET A 141 8.62 12.86 3.32
CA MET A 141 9.27 13.94 2.57
C MET A 141 9.06 15.30 3.24
N GLY A 142 7.82 15.66 3.60
CA GLY A 142 7.54 16.95 4.25
C GLY A 142 8.21 17.09 5.62
N MET A 143 8.19 16.04 6.45
CA MET A 143 8.81 16.04 7.78
C MET A 143 10.33 15.86 7.73
N GLY A 144 10.84 15.09 6.76
CA GLY A 144 12.28 14.93 6.52
C GLY A 144 12.93 16.23 6.06
N LEU A 145 12.34 16.92 5.08
CA LEU A 145 12.84 18.22 4.60
C LEU A 145 12.75 19.32 5.66
N PHE A 146 11.76 19.27 6.56
CA PHE A 146 11.74 20.09 7.78
C PHE A 146 13.00 19.86 8.62
N GLY A 147 13.33 18.60 8.92
CA GLY A 147 14.51 18.22 9.69
C GLY A 147 15.83 18.64 9.03
N ILE A 148 15.99 18.35 7.74
CA ILE A 148 17.16 18.69 6.94
C ILE A 148 17.39 20.20 6.94
N ALA A 149 16.35 20.99 6.64
CA ALA A 149 16.44 22.44 6.68
C ALA A 149 16.80 22.96 8.08
N ALA A 150 16.19 22.40 9.14
CA ALA A 150 16.47 22.82 10.52
C ALA A 150 17.93 22.55 10.95
N ILE A 151 18.58 21.53 10.40
CA ILE A 151 20.01 21.28 10.58
C ILE A 151 20.84 22.34 9.83
N LEU A 152 20.59 22.50 8.53
CA LEU A 152 21.34 23.41 7.64
C LEU A 152 21.30 24.87 8.11
N VAL A 153 20.13 25.38 8.49
CA VAL A 153 19.96 26.78 8.93
C VAL A 153 19.93 26.95 10.46
N SER A 154 20.40 25.96 11.21
CA SER A 154 20.45 25.95 12.68
C SER A 154 21.10 27.20 13.31
N ARG A 155 22.11 27.79 12.64
CA ARG A 155 22.86 28.99 13.05
C ARG A 155 22.30 30.33 12.52
N MET A 156 21.26 30.32 11.67
CA MET A 156 20.69 31.55 11.09
C MET A 156 19.79 32.32 12.06
N ARG A 157 19.56 33.61 11.75
CA ARG A 157 18.62 34.48 12.49
C ARG A 157 17.21 33.89 12.49
N THR A 158 16.68 33.66 13.69
CA THR A 158 15.31 33.31 14.11
C THR A 158 14.25 33.35 13.00
N ALA A 159 13.86 34.54 12.53
CA ALA A 159 12.79 34.68 11.55
C ALA A 159 13.12 34.05 10.17
N LYS A 160 14.30 34.33 9.62
CA LYS A 160 14.74 33.76 8.32
C LYS A 160 14.90 32.24 8.41
N ARG A 161 15.36 31.74 9.56
CA ARG A 161 15.52 30.31 9.87
C ARG A 161 14.17 29.57 9.77
N THR A 162 13.16 29.99 10.54
CA THR A 162 11.85 29.31 10.52
C THR A 162 11.12 29.43 9.19
N VAL A 163 11.23 30.57 8.50
CA VAL A 163 10.66 30.72 7.14
C VAL A 163 11.25 29.67 6.18
N LEU A 164 12.59 29.50 6.14
CA LEU A 164 13.18 28.50 5.23
C LEU A 164 12.81 27.06 5.62
N ILE A 165 12.82 26.73 6.92
CA ILE A 165 12.43 25.39 7.41
C ILE A 165 11.00 25.03 6.95
N VAL A 166 10.06 25.97 7.12
CA VAL A 166 8.67 25.79 6.70
C VAL A 166 8.57 25.70 5.17
N VAL A 167 9.25 26.57 4.41
CA VAL A 167 9.24 26.51 2.93
C VAL A 167 9.78 25.17 2.41
N CYS A 168 10.89 24.65 2.96
CA CYS A 168 11.40 23.33 2.59
C CYS A 168 10.44 22.19 2.92
N SER A 169 9.74 22.27 4.06
CA SER A 169 8.72 21.29 4.45
C SER A 169 7.48 21.34 3.56
N VAL A 170 6.99 22.54 3.24
CA VAL A 170 5.88 22.79 2.29
C VAL A 170 6.24 22.20 0.93
N LEU A 171 7.42 22.50 0.38
CA LEU A 171 7.88 21.93 -0.88
C LEU A 171 7.97 20.39 -0.84
N GLY A 172 8.39 19.83 0.31
CA GLY A 172 8.43 18.38 0.53
C GLY A 172 7.07 17.70 0.51
N PHE A 173 6.02 18.33 1.07
CA PHE A 173 4.65 17.85 0.92
C PHE A 173 4.12 18.06 -0.51
N CYS A 174 4.27 19.28 -1.05
CA CYS A 174 3.74 19.64 -2.36
C CYS A 174 4.35 18.84 -3.53
N PHE A 175 5.54 18.24 -3.37
CA PHE A 175 6.11 17.33 -4.35
C PHE A 175 5.17 16.16 -4.69
N SER A 176 4.47 15.60 -3.69
CA SER A 176 3.52 14.51 -3.91
C SER A 176 2.28 14.90 -4.71
N LEU A 177 1.98 16.20 -4.88
CA LEU A 177 0.87 16.69 -5.73
C LEU A 177 1.17 16.51 -7.23
N LEU A 178 2.44 16.30 -7.59
CA LEU A 178 2.91 16.04 -8.96
C LEU A 178 2.80 14.55 -9.35
N LEU A 179 2.51 13.67 -8.39
CA LEU A 179 2.57 12.22 -8.54
C LEU A 179 1.18 11.57 -8.54
N ARG A 180 1.08 10.44 -9.23
CA ARG A 180 0.00 9.46 -9.18
C ARG A 180 0.61 8.09 -8.85
N ALA A 181 -0.06 7.27 -8.06
CA ALA A 181 0.33 5.87 -7.88
C ALA A 181 -0.38 5.00 -8.93
N GLU A 182 0.35 4.06 -9.53
CA GLU A 182 -0.21 3.08 -10.48
C GLU A 182 -0.35 1.68 -9.88
N GLY A 183 -0.30 1.58 -8.55
CA GLY A 183 -0.39 0.34 -7.76
C GLY A 183 0.86 0.06 -6.93
N MET A 184 0.85 -1.07 -6.21
CA MET A 184 1.99 -1.57 -5.45
C MET A 184 2.34 -3.00 -5.87
N TRP A 185 3.62 -3.26 -6.09
CA TRP A 185 4.13 -4.60 -6.44
C TRP A 185 4.36 -5.45 -5.19
N GLY A 186 4.52 -6.77 -5.37
CA GLY A 186 4.73 -7.73 -4.26
C GLY A 186 6.02 -7.53 -3.45
N ASP A 187 6.93 -6.67 -3.90
CA ASP A 187 8.13 -6.22 -3.18
C ASP A 187 7.90 -4.91 -2.38
N TYR A 188 6.65 -4.45 -2.30
CA TYR A 188 6.19 -3.21 -1.68
C TYR A 188 6.79 -1.92 -2.29
N ASN A 189 7.31 -1.98 -3.52
CA ASN A 189 7.57 -0.78 -4.31
C ASN A 189 6.27 -0.28 -4.95
N MET A 190 5.99 1.01 -4.71
CA MET A 190 4.87 1.72 -5.34
C MET A 190 5.28 2.15 -6.75
N ALA A 191 4.47 1.81 -7.75
CA ALA A 191 4.60 2.35 -9.09
C ALA A 191 4.18 3.84 -9.06
N LEU A 192 5.06 4.74 -9.51
CA LEU A 192 4.83 6.19 -9.50
C LEU A 192 4.90 6.75 -10.91
N ALA A 193 3.84 7.43 -11.31
CA ALA A 193 3.74 8.19 -12.55
C ALA A 193 3.64 9.69 -12.25
N TRP A 194 3.93 10.53 -13.24
CA TRP A 194 3.58 11.94 -13.18
C TRP A 194 2.07 12.08 -13.35
N ARG A 195 1.44 13.02 -12.63
CA ARG A 195 -0.03 13.17 -12.62
C ARG A 195 -0.64 13.47 -14.00
N TRP A 196 0.17 13.94 -14.95
CA TRP A 196 -0.20 14.27 -16.33
C TRP A 196 0.27 13.25 -17.39
N THR A 197 0.92 12.14 -17.01
CA THR A 197 1.22 11.06 -17.97
C THR A 197 0.01 10.13 -18.11
N PRO A 198 -0.43 9.76 -19.33
CA PRO A 198 -1.57 8.87 -19.51
C PRO A 198 -1.38 7.51 -18.83
N THR A 199 -2.43 7.01 -18.18
CA THR A 199 -2.42 5.67 -17.56
C THR A 199 -2.19 4.57 -18.61
N VAL A 200 -1.90 3.34 -18.16
CA VAL A 200 -1.89 2.17 -19.05
C VAL A 200 -3.30 1.93 -19.62
N GLU A 201 -4.32 2.10 -18.79
CA GLU A 201 -5.74 1.96 -19.13
C GLU A 201 -6.17 2.97 -20.22
N GLU A 202 -5.88 4.27 -20.07
CA GLU A 202 -6.16 5.30 -21.08
C GLU A 202 -5.47 5.01 -22.43
N ARG A 203 -4.23 4.50 -22.39
CA ARG A 203 -3.47 4.13 -23.59
C ARG A 203 -4.00 2.87 -24.27
N MET A 204 -4.52 1.91 -23.51
CA MET A 204 -5.21 0.75 -24.06
C MET A 204 -6.56 1.16 -24.68
N LEU A 205 -7.39 1.92 -23.97
CA LEU A 205 -8.71 2.36 -24.46
C LEU A 205 -8.58 3.14 -25.78
N SER A 206 -7.67 4.11 -25.84
CA SER A 206 -7.41 4.89 -27.07
C SER A 206 -6.74 4.08 -28.20
N GLN A 207 -6.21 2.89 -27.93
CA GLN A 207 -5.78 1.94 -28.96
C GLN A 207 -6.94 1.03 -29.41
N ALA A 208 -7.77 0.56 -28.48
CA ALA A 208 -8.94 -0.27 -28.77
C ALA A 208 -9.96 0.46 -29.66
N GLU A 209 -10.20 1.76 -29.41
CA GLU A 209 -11.00 2.65 -30.28
C GLU A 209 -10.47 2.72 -31.72
N MET A 210 -9.20 2.39 -31.97
CA MET A 210 -8.57 2.37 -33.30
C MET A 210 -8.55 0.97 -33.94
N THR A 211 -8.47 -0.12 -33.18
CA THR A 211 -8.35 -1.50 -33.71
C THR A 211 -9.67 -2.28 -33.79
N ALA A 212 -10.75 -1.80 -33.17
CA ALA A 212 -12.07 -2.44 -33.16
C ALA A 212 -12.77 -2.60 -34.53
N ALA A 213 -12.08 -2.29 -35.64
CA ALA A 213 -12.57 -2.44 -37.02
C ALA A 213 -12.03 -3.68 -37.76
N ASP A 214 -10.90 -4.26 -37.33
CA ASP A 214 -10.17 -5.29 -38.11
C ASP A 214 -9.98 -6.65 -37.39
N GLU A 215 -10.08 -6.73 -36.05
CA GLU A 215 -9.88 -7.97 -35.28
C GLU A 215 -11.21 -8.56 -34.75
N GLN A 216 -11.91 -9.36 -35.56
CA GLN A 216 -12.97 -10.27 -35.09
C GLN A 216 -12.70 -11.69 -35.57
N SER A 217 -12.11 -12.53 -34.70
CA SER A 217 -12.00 -13.98 -34.92
C SER A 217 -13.39 -14.60 -34.80
N THR A 218 -13.85 -15.31 -35.83
CA THR A 218 -15.16 -15.96 -35.84
C THR A 218 -15.01 -17.47 -35.82
N LEU A 219 -14.72 -18.01 -34.63
CA LEU A 219 -14.83 -19.46 -34.37
C LEU A 219 -16.25 -19.94 -34.74
N THR A 220 -16.35 -21.10 -35.38
CA THR A 220 -17.65 -21.72 -35.66
C THR A 220 -18.23 -22.33 -34.38
N ALA A 221 -19.57 -22.48 -34.34
CA ALA A 221 -20.24 -23.09 -33.20
C ALA A 221 -19.72 -24.51 -32.87
N ALA A 222 -19.25 -25.27 -33.87
CA ALA A 222 -18.69 -26.60 -33.65
C ALA A 222 -17.29 -26.58 -33.03
N GLU A 223 -16.44 -25.60 -33.39
CA GLU A 223 -15.13 -25.40 -32.75
C GLU A 223 -15.32 -24.90 -31.31
N LEU A 224 -16.32 -24.04 -31.09
CA LEU A 224 -16.70 -23.49 -29.80
C LEU A 224 -17.27 -24.55 -28.84
N GLU A 225 -18.17 -25.42 -29.33
CA GLU A 225 -18.66 -26.60 -28.58
C GLU A 225 -17.53 -27.59 -28.25
N ALA A 226 -16.60 -27.84 -29.19
CA ALA A 226 -15.47 -28.73 -28.96
C ALA A 226 -14.48 -28.19 -27.92
N ALA A 227 -14.16 -26.89 -28.00
CA ALA A 227 -13.26 -26.22 -27.06
C ALA A 227 -13.79 -26.20 -25.62
N LEU A 228 -15.12 -26.11 -25.45
CA LEU A 228 -15.79 -26.08 -24.14
C LEU A 228 -16.04 -27.46 -23.52
N ALA A 229 -15.81 -28.57 -24.25
CA ALA A 229 -16.18 -29.91 -23.81
C ALA A 229 -15.24 -30.50 -22.73
N GLU A 230 -13.92 -30.30 -22.88
CA GLU A 230 -12.89 -30.81 -21.95
C GLU A 230 -11.86 -29.70 -21.63
N PRO A 231 -12.23 -28.68 -20.83
CA PRO A 231 -11.38 -27.52 -20.58
C PRO A 231 -10.11 -27.86 -19.78
N GLU A 232 -8.96 -27.43 -20.27
CA GLU A 232 -7.64 -27.79 -19.74
C GLU A 232 -7.29 -27.03 -18.45
N TRP A 233 -7.80 -25.81 -18.29
CA TRP A 233 -7.59 -24.98 -17.10
C TRP A 233 -8.87 -24.24 -16.69
N PRO A 234 -9.88 -24.96 -16.16
CA PRO A 234 -11.25 -24.45 -16.01
C PRO A 234 -11.44 -23.42 -14.89
N GLY A 235 -10.41 -22.98 -14.16
CA GLY A 235 -10.58 -22.05 -13.05
C GLY A 235 -9.29 -21.67 -12.32
N PHE A 236 -9.44 -20.94 -11.22
CA PHE A 236 -8.32 -20.54 -10.36
C PHE A 236 -7.48 -21.75 -9.92
N ARG A 237 -6.19 -21.76 -10.31
CA ARG A 237 -5.23 -22.85 -10.04
C ARG A 237 -5.63 -24.21 -10.66
N GLY A 238 -6.35 -24.20 -11.78
CA GLY A 238 -6.72 -25.40 -12.53
C GLY A 238 -7.86 -26.21 -11.91
N ALA A 239 -8.20 -27.35 -12.51
CA ALA A 239 -9.38 -28.14 -12.15
C ALA A 239 -9.41 -28.61 -10.67
N LEU A 240 -8.24 -28.94 -10.10
CA LEU A 240 -8.12 -29.37 -8.70
C LEU A 240 -7.79 -28.23 -7.72
N ARG A 241 -7.63 -27.00 -8.23
CA ARG A 241 -7.18 -25.79 -7.49
C ARG A 241 -5.81 -25.90 -6.81
N ASP A 242 -5.07 -26.97 -7.09
CA ASP A 242 -3.73 -27.23 -6.57
C ASP A 242 -2.64 -26.43 -7.30
N GLY A 243 -2.88 -25.99 -8.53
CA GLY A 243 -1.94 -25.28 -9.39
C GLY A 243 -1.04 -26.20 -10.21
N VAL A 244 -1.42 -27.48 -10.38
CA VAL A 244 -0.64 -28.48 -11.11
C VAL A 244 -1.21 -28.70 -12.51
N LEU A 245 -0.42 -28.38 -13.54
CA LEU A 245 -0.69 -28.88 -14.90
C LEU A 245 -0.23 -30.35 -14.98
N THR A 246 -1.08 -31.22 -15.52
CA THR A 246 -0.77 -32.66 -15.68
C THR A 246 -0.76 -33.04 -17.16
N GLY A 247 -0.12 -34.16 -17.50
CA GLY A 247 0.00 -34.66 -18.88
C GLY A 247 1.00 -33.93 -19.78
N VAL A 248 1.33 -32.67 -19.48
CA VAL A 248 2.28 -31.84 -20.23
C VAL A 248 3.66 -31.86 -19.57
N ALA A 249 4.72 -32.03 -20.36
CA ALA A 249 6.10 -31.79 -19.96
C ALA A 249 6.60 -30.50 -20.63
N LEU A 250 6.92 -29.48 -19.82
CA LEU A 250 7.59 -28.26 -20.29
C LEU A 250 9.10 -28.50 -20.38
N ASP A 251 9.80 -27.76 -21.25
CA ASP A 251 11.26 -27.74 -21.20
C ASP A 251 11.73 -27.13 -19.87
N ALA A 252 12.80 -27.69 -19.33
CA ALA A 252 13.38 -27.28 -18.05
C ALA A 252 14.60 -26.35 -18.22
N ASP A 253 15.10 -26.13 -19.44
CA ASP A 253 16.14 -25.13 -19.69
C ASP A 253 15.53 -23.72 -19.83
N TRP A 254 15.40 -23.03 -18.69
CA TRP A 254 15.00 -21.62 -18.62
C TRP A 254 15.97 -20.63 -19.31
N ASN A 255 17.08 -21.12 -19.88
CA ASN A 255 18.02 -20.33 -20.69
C ASN A 255 17.89 -20.63 -22.19
N ALA A 256 17.10 -21.64 -22.59
CA ALA A 256 16.70 -21.79 -23.98
C ALA A 256 15.89 -20.55 -24.39
N GLU A 257 16.12 -20.04 -25.60
CA GLU A 257 15.29 -18.95 -26.12
C GLU A 257 13.88 -19.49 -26.35
N VAL A 258 12.95 -19.13 -25.45
CA VAL A 258 11.51 -19.37 -25.65
C VAL A 258 11.14 -18.75 -26.99
N GLU A 259 10.75 -19.60 -27.94
CA GLU A 259 10.51 -19.16 -29.32
C GLU A 259 9.45 -18.04 -29.37
N THR A 260 9.55 -17.22 -30.42
CA THR A 260 8.92 -15.90 -30.54
C THR A 260 7.49 -15.86 -29.97
N PRO A 261 7.19 -14.95 -29.00
CA PRO A 261 5.88 -14.92 -28.36
C PRO A 261 4.79 -14.69 -29.40
N LEU A 262 3.81 -15.61 -29.45
CA LEU A 262 2.76 -15.67 -30.47
C LEU A 262 2.07 -14.31 -30.68
N TRP A 263 1.70 -13.66 -29.57
CA TRP A 263 1.11 -12.33 -29.54
C TRP A 263 1.38 -11.65 -28.19
N LYS A 264 1.07 -10.34 -28.12
CA LYS A 264 1.07 -9.56 -26.88
C LYS A 264 0.10 -8.39 -26.98
N LYS A 265 -1.05 -8.50 -26.30
CA LYS A 265 -2.10 -7.46 -26.26
C LYS A 265 -1.99 -6.63 -24.97
N PRO A 266 -2.22 -5.30 -24.99
CA PRO A 266 -2.58 -4.57 -23.78
C PRO A 266 -4.01 -4.95 -23.37
N ILE A 267 -4.22 -5.20 -22.07
CA ILE A 267 -5.53 -5.54 -21.48
C ILE A 267 -5.83 -4.63 -20.29
N GLY A 268 -7.09 -4.59 -19.87
CA GLY A 268 -7.51 -3.80 -18.71
C GLY A 268 -6.89 -4.30 -17.40
N PRO A 269 -6.70 -3.42 -16.39
CA PRO A 269 -6.16 -3.84 -15.11
C PRO A 269 -7.12 -4.76 -14.33
N GLY A 270 -6.57 -5.80 -13.72
CA GLY A 270 -7.27 -6.78 -12.89
C GLY A 270 -6.28 -7.79 -12.29
N TRP A 271 -6.76 -8.63 -11.36
CA TRP A 271 -5.97 -9.69 -10.72
C TRP A 271 -6.51 -11.11 -11.02
N SER A 272 -7.39 -11.22 -12.01
CA SER A 272 -7.86 -12.51 -12.52
C SER A 272 -6.70 -13.29 -13.13
N SER A 273 -6.62 -14.59 -12.85
CA SER A 273 -5.91 -15.53 -13.73
C SER A 273 -6.70 -15.69 -15.03
N PHE A 274 -6.09 -16.31 -16.03
CA PHE A 274 -6.83 -16.85 -17.15
C PHE A 274 -7.45 -18.21 -16.81
N VAL A 275 -8.55 -18.51 -17.51
CA VAL A 275 -9.20 -19.82 -17.66
C VAL A 275 -9.04 -20.25 -19.11
N VAL A 276 -8.66 -21.51 -19.35
CA VAL A 276 -8.39 -22.06 -20.69
C VAL A 276 -9.37 -23.18 -21.02
N ALA A 277 -9.92 -23.12 -22.23
CA ALA A 277 -10.76 -24.16 -22.83
C ALA A 277 -10.50 -24.18 -24.35
N GLY A 278 -9.58 -25.01 -24.82
CA GLY A 278 -9.17 -25.10 -26.22
C GLY A 278 -8.68 -23.78 -26.80
N SER A 279 -9.39 -23.24 -27.78
CA SER A 279 -9.09 -21.94 -28.41
C SER A 279 -9.52 -20.72 -27.57
N LEU A 280 -10.11 -20.93 -26.39
CA LEU A 280 -10.76 -19.88 -25.60
C LEU A 280 -9.98 -19.53 -24.33
N LEU A 281 -9.80 -18.24 -24.09
CA LEU A 281 -9.06 -17.67 -22.96
C LEU A 281 -9.93 -16.66 -22.20
N PHE A 282 -10.53 -17.08 -21.08
CA PHE A 282 -11.41 -16.20 -20.29
C PHE A 282 -10.67 -15.51 -19.14
N THR A 283 -10.99 -14.25 -18.88
CA THR A 283 -10.48 -13.49 -17.72
C THR A 283 -11.47 -12.40 -17.26
N GLN A 284 -11.13 -11.71 -16.17
CA GLN A 284 -11.78 -10.45 -15.79
C GLN A 284 -10.78 -9.29 -15.78
N GLU A 285 -11.21 -8.13 -16.25
CA GLU A 285 -10.43 -6.88 -16.29
C GLU A 285 -11.34 -5.64 -16.09
N GLN A 286 -10.77 -4.47 -15.85
CA GLN A 286 -11.51 -3.20 -15.77
C GLN A 286 -11.28 -2.38 -17.05
N ARG A 287 -12.36 -1.85 -17.65
CA ARG A 287 -12.26 -0.88 -18.75
C ARG A 287 -13.11 0.35 -18.42
N GLY A 288 -12.49 1.40 -17.89
CA GLY A 288 -13.20 2.59 -17.44
C GLY A 288 -14.18 2.27 -16.30
N GLU A 289 -15.43 2.71 -16.42
CA GLU A 289 -16.44 2.56 -15.37
C GLU A 289 -17.13 1.18 -15.34
N GLU A 290 -16.66 0.21 -16.15
CA GLU A 290 -17.21 -1.14 -16.26
C GLU A 290 -16.17 -2.22 -15.86
N GLU A 291 -16.55 -3.15 -14.98
CA GLU A 291 -15.82 -4.42 -14.75
C GLU A 291 -16.25 -5.37 -15.88
N LEU A 292 -15.29 -5.94 -16.62
CA LEU A 292 -15.54 -6.79 -17.78
C LEU A 292 -15.15 -8.24 -17.52
N ILE A 293 -15.92 -9.12 -18.14
CA ILE A 293 -15.56 -10.51 -18.41
C ILE A 293 -15.22 -10.56 -19.90
N VAL A 294 -14.03 -11.08 -20.23
CA VAL A 294 -13.54 -11.10 -21.62
C VAL A 294 -13.14 -12.50 -22.02
N CYS A 295 -13.49 -12.89 -23.24
CA CYS A 295 -12.98 -14.08 -23.92
C CYS A 295 -12.05 -13.64 -25.05
N TYR A 296 -10.80 -14.11 -25.00
CA TYR A 296 -9.82 -13.96 -26.07
C TYR A 296 -9.58 -15.28 -26.79
N ASP A 297 -9.17 -15.18 -28.04
CA ASP A 297 -8.68 -16.28 -28.88
C ASP A 297 -7.23 -16.64 -28.47
N THR A 298 -6.93 -17.90 -28.16
CA THR A 298 -5.62 -18.30 -27.61
C THR A 298 -4.48 -18.22 -28.64
N GLU A 299 -4.74 -18.45 -29.92
CA GLU A 299 -3.71 -18.44 -30.97
C GLU A 299 -3.36 -17.02 -31.42
N THR A 300 -4.34 -16.12 -31.47
CA THR A 300 -4.19 -14.76 -32.04
C THR A 300 -4.21 -13.63 -31.02
N GLY A 301 -4.82 -13.84 -29.84
CA GLY A 301 -5.12 -12.77 -28.89
C GLY A 301 -6.22 -11.82 -29.38
N ALA A 302 -7.00 -12.19 -30.41
CA ALA A 302 -8.20 -11.46 -30.81
C ALA A 302 -9.27 -11.49 -29.70
N GLU A 303 -10.12 -10.47 -29.65
CA GLU A 303 -11.23 -10.42 -28.69
C GLU A 303 -12.46 -11.11 -29.31
N LEU A 304 -12.91 -12.20 -28.71
CA LEU A 304 -14.04 -13.01 -29.20
C LEU A 304 -15.37 -12.44 -28.71
N TRP A 305 -15.45 -12.13 -27.41
CA TRP A 305 -16.57 -11.41 -26.82
C TRP A 305 -16.18 -10.71 -25.51
N THR A 306 -16.95 -9.68 -25.16
CA THR A 306 -16.89 -8.97 -23.87
C THR A 306 -18.28 -8.87 -23.24
N GLN A 307 -18.39 -9.12 -21.94
CA GLN A 307 -19.57 -8.81 -21.15
C GLN A 307 -19.22 -7.77 -20.08
N GLU A 308 -19.79 -6.58 -20.22
CA GLU A 308 -19.61 -5.44 -19.32
C GLU A 308 -20.54 -5.55 -18.10
N VAL A 309 -20.07 -5.06 -16.94
CA VAL A 309 -20.87 -4.87 -15.72
C VAL A 309 -20.58 -3.49 -15.14
N LYS A 310 -21.63 -2.67 -15.00
CA LYS A 310 -21.52 -1.24 -14.64
C LYS A 310 -21.11 -0.99 -13.19
N THR A 311 -19.80 -1.06 -12.95
CA THR A 311 -19.15 -0.83 -11.67
C THR A 311 -17.63 -0.69 -11.85
N ARG A 312 -16.98 0.14 -11.02
CA ARG A 312 -15.52 0.28 -10.97
C ARG A 312 -15.02 0.01 -9.56
N PHE A 313 -14.22 -1.05 -9.39
CA PHE A 313 -13.52 -1.28 -8.14
C PHE A 313 -12.16 -0.56 -8.15
N TYR A 314 -11.74 -0.03 -6.99
CA TYR A 314 -10.41 0.54 -6.81
C TYR A 314 -9.97 0.47 -5.33
N ASP A 315 -8.73 0.06 -5.10
CA ASP A 315 -8.05 0.29 -3.82
C ASP A 315 -6.59 0.75 -4.01
N ALA A 316 -6.01 1.38 -2.99
CA ALA A 316 -4.70 2.04 -3.08
C ALA A 316 -3.47 1.10 -3.01
N LEU A 317 -3.68 -0.21 -2.83
CA LEU A 317 -2.63 -1.24 -2.93
C LEU A 317 -2.80 -2.03 -4.24
N GLY A 318 -3.99 -2.62 -4.45
CA GLY A 318 -4.29 -3.45 -5.62
C GLY A 318 -4.62 -2.68 -6.90
N GLY A 319 -4.79 -1.35 -6.84
CA GLY A 319 -5.20 -0.54 -7.99
C GLY A 319 -6.66 -0.79 -8.39
N PRO A 320 -7.06 -0.50 -9.64
CA PRO A 320 -8.41 -0.76 -10.12
C PRO A 320 -8.70 -2.26 -10.33
N GLY A 321 -9.98 -2.60 -10.49
CA GLY A 321 -10.44 -3.80 -11.19
C GLY A 321 -10.72 -5.09 -10.39
N PRO A 322 -11.17 -6.14 -11.09
CA PRO A 322 -11.63 -7.39 -10.50
C PRO A 322 -10.50 -8.18 -9.82
N ARG A 323 -10.86 -9.03 -8.85
CA ARG A 323 -9.90 -9.74 -7.95
C ARG A 323 -10.02 -11.27 -7.96
N ALA A 324 -11.12 -11.81 -8.43
CA ALA A 324 -11.34 -13.26 -8.55
C ALA A 324 -11.03 -13.74 -9.97
N THR A 325 -10.78 -15.04 -10.13
CA THR A 325 -10.75 -15.69 -11.45
C THR A 325 -12.13 -16.32 -11.74
N PRO A 326 -12.61 -16.33 -12.99
CA PRO A 326 -13.76 -17.13 -13.39
C PRO A 326 -13.59 -18.62 -13.11
N THR A 327 -14.68 -19.38 -13.23
CA THR A 327 -14.65 -20.85 -13.29
C THR A 327 -15.63 -21.35 -14.34
N LEU A 328 -15.18 -22.22 -15.24
CA LEU A 328 -15.98 -22.89 -16.26
C LEU A 328 -16.35 -24.29 -15.76
N ALA A 329 -17.65 -24.56 -15.59
CA ALA A 329 -18.21 -25.83 -15.12
C ALA A 329 -19.70 -25.90 -15.49
N ASP A 330 -20.36 -27.06 -15.39
CA ASP A 330 -21.83 -27.19 -15.51
C ASP A 330 -22.45 -26.36 -16.66
N GLY A 331 -21.81 -26.38 -17.84
CA GLY A 331 -22.20 -25.65 -19.05
C GLY A 331 -22.15 -24.11 -18.98
N GLY A 332 -21.59 -23.52 -17.91
CA GLY A 332 -21.59 -22.07 -17.67
C GLY A 332 -20.24 -21.52 -17.19
N LEU A 333 -20.00 -20.24 -17.46
CA LEU A 333 -18.88 -19.48 -16.91
C LEU A 333 -19.36 -18.70 -15.67
N TYR A 334 -18.86 -19.06 -14.49
CA TYR A 334 -19.22 -18.44 -13.22
C TYR A 334 -18.18 -17.41 -12.82
N VAL A 335 -18.65 -16.24 -12.39
CA VAL A 335 -17.82 -15.05 -12.20
C VAL A 335 -18.16 -14.35 -10.88
N MET A 336 -17.13 -13.81 -10.21
CA MET A 336 -17.26 -12.87 -9.10
C MET A 336 -16.48 -11.59 -9.41
N GLY A 337 -17.18 -10.46 -9.52
CA GLY A 337 -16.56 -9.15 -9.60
C GLY A 337 -16.14 -8.61 -8.24
N ALA A 338 -15.13 -7.73 -8.22
CA ALA A 338 -14.59 -7.18 -6.98
C ALA A 338 -15.62 -6.31 -6.21
N SER A 339 -16.57 -5.73 -6.94
CA SER A 339 -17.69 -4.96 -6.40
C SER A 339 -18.87 -5.81 -5.90
N GLY A 340 -18.80 -7.15 -5.96
CA GLY A 340 -19.75 -8.06 -5.31
C GLY A 340 -20.92 -8.53 -6.18
N HIS A 341 -20.81 -8.44 -7.51
CA HIS A 341 -21.71 -9.16 -8.41
C HIS A 341 -21.23 -10.60 -8.60
N VAL A 342 -22.15 -11.56 -8.63
CA VAL A 342 -21.89 -12.95 -9.03
C VAL A 342 -22.78 -13.30 -10.21
N LEU A 343 -22.21 -13.95 -11.22
CA LEU A 343 -22.87 -14.23 -12.50
C LEU A 343 -22.72 -15.69 -12.89
N ARG A 344 -23.68 -16.18 -13.69
CA ARG A 344 -23.43 -17.22 -14.69
C ARG A 344 -23.58 -16.59 -16.07
N LEU A 345 -22.57 -16.77 -16.92
CA LEU A 345 -22.58 -16.40 -18.33
C LEU A 345 -22.64 -17.68 -19.17
N ASP A 346 -23.27 -17.56 -20.33
CA ASP A 346 -23.08 -18.46 -21.46
C ASP A 346 -21.62 -18.30 -21.96
N PRO A 347 -20.77 -19.34 -21.89
CA PRO A 347 -19.35 -19.21 -22.21
C PRO A 347 -19.07 -19.01 -23.71
N ALA A 348 -20.02 -19.41 -24.57
CA ALA A 348 -19.92 -19.28 -26.01
C ALA A 348 -20.19 -17.84 -26.49
N THR A 349 -21.05 -17.10 -25.80
CA THR A 349 -21.55 -15.78 -26.24
C THR A 349 -21.32 -14.64 -25.25
N GLY A 350 -20.84 -14.93 -24.05
CA GLY A 350 -20.69 -13.96 -22.95
C GLY A 350 -22.02 -13.51 -22.32
N LYS A 351 -23.16 -13.99 -22.83
CA LYS A 351 -24.48 -13.54 -22.38
C LYS A 351 -24.73 -13.95 -20.93
N ILE A 352 -25.02 -12.97 -20.06
CA ILE A 352 -25.49 -13.23 -18.69
C ILE A 352 -26.78 -14.07 -18.73
N LEU A 353 -26.75 -15.23 -18.04
CA LEU A 353 -27.88 -16.11 -17.84
C LEU A 353 -28.62 -15.76 -16.54
N TRP A 354 -27.88 -15.49 -15.46
CA TRP A 354 -28.39 -14.92 -14.22
C TRP A 354 -27.33 -14.06 -13.50
N GLN A 355 -27.79 -13.16 -12.63
CA GLN A 355 -26.94 -12.28 -11.81
C GLN A 355 -27.47 -12.19 -10.38
N GLN A 356 -26.56 -12.28 -9.41
CA GLN A 356 -26.80 -12.00 -8.00
C GLN A 356 -25.91 -10.85 -7.48
N ASP A 357 -26.39 -10.16 -6.45
CA ASP A 357 -25.66 -9.08 -5.76
C ASP A 357 -25.40 -9.51 -4.32
N ILE A 358 -24.21 -10.05 -4.06
CA ILE A 358 -23.89 -10.69 -2.77
C ILE A 358 -23.88 -9.68 -1.63
N ARG A 359 -23.71 -8.38 -1.90
CA ARG A 359 -23.80 -7.33 -0.86
C ARG A 359 -25.17 -7.32 -0.20
N LYS A 360 -26.22 -7.49 -1.02
CA LYS A 360 -27.62 -7.58 -0.57
C LYS A 360 -27.90 -8.90 0.15
N VAL A 361 -27.35 -10.00 -0.34
CA VAL A 361 -27.52 -11.33 0.29
C VAL A 361 -26.79 -11.40 1.64
N ALA A 362 -25.55 -10.89 1.70
CA ALA A 362 -24.65 -10.94 2.86
C ALA A 362 -24.90 -9.85 3.93
N ASP A 363 -25.69 -8.81 3.64
CA ASP A 363 -25.82 -7.58 4.44
C ASP A 363 -24.45 -6.88 4.67
N ARG A 364 -23.73 -6.61 3.56
CA ARG A 364 -22.33 -6.18 3.61
C ARG A 364 -21.87 -5.37 2.39
N GLU A 365 -21.16 -4.27 2.64
CA GLU A 365 -20.38 -3.54 1.64
C GLU A 365 -19.08 -4.27 1.23
N PRO A 366 -18.54 -4.04 0.01
CA PRO A 366 -17.30 -4.67 -0.44
C PRO A 366 -16.13 -4.51 0.55
N PRO A 367 -15.30 -5.56 0.74
CA PRO A 367 -14.05 -5.44 1.49
C PRO A 367 -13.13 -4.35 0.91
N ILE A 368 -12.22 -3.82 1.75
CA ILE A 368 -11.27 -2.76 1.36
C ILE A 368 -10.37 -3.12 0.17
N TRP A 369 -10.13 -4.41 -0.10
CA TRP A 369 -9.37 -4.91 -1.26
C TRP A 369 -10.25 -5.69 -2.26
N GLY A 370 -11.58 -5.55 -2.15
CA GLY A 370 -12.58 -6.18 -3.01
C GLY A 370 -12.98 -7.59 -2.59
N PHE A 371 -13.98 -8.15 -3.27
CA PHE A 371 -14.28 -9.58 -3.21
C PHE A 371 -13.36 -10.35 -4.18
N SER A 372 -12.60 -11.34 -3.69
CA SER A 372 -11.60 -12.09 -4.49
C SER A 372 -11.84 -13.61 -4.53
N SER A 373 -13.05 -14.07 -4.19
CA SER A 373 -13.35 -15.50 -4.10
C SER A 373 -13.67 -16.07 -5.47
N SER A 374 -12.75 -16.85 -6.04
CA SER A 374 -12.94 -17.49 -7.35
C SER A 374 -14.01 -18.59 -7.23
N PRO A 375 -15.18 -18.49 -7.89
CA PRO A 375 -16.34 -19.32 -7.57
C PRO A 375 -16.05 -20.82 -7.69
N LEU A 376 -16.35 -21.60 -6.66
CA LEU A 376 -16.23 -23.06 -6.69
C LEU A 376 -17.55 -23.64 -7.20
N VAL A 377 -17.54 -24.54 -8.17
CA VAL A 377 -18.75 -25.18 -8.70
C VAL A 377 -18.70 -26.67 -8.41
N VAL A 378 -19.74 -27.20 -7.76
CA VAL A 378 -19.86 -28.61 -7.33
C VAL A 378 -21.33 -28.99 -7.35
N ASP A 379 -21.68 -30.13 -7.95
CA ASP A 379 -23.02 -30.74 -7.91
C ASP A 379 -24.16 -29.73 -8.19
N GLY A 380 -24.07 -28.98 -9.29
CA GLY A 380 -25.07 -27.98 -9.67
C GLY A 380 -25.18 -26.80 -8.69
N THR A 381 -24.11 -26.49 -7.97
CA THR A 381 -24.08 -25.45 -6.93
C THR A 381 -22.81 -24.62 -7.06
N VAL A 382 -22.94 -23.29 -7.12
CA VAL A 382 -21.81 -22.35 -7.17
C VAL A 382 -21.63 -21.64 -5.82
N ILE A 383 -20.46 -21.86 -5.21
CA ILE A 383 -20.10 -21.45 -3.85
C ILE A 383 -19.04 -20.34 -3.89
N VAL A 384 -19.28 -19.28 -3.12
CA VAL A 384 -18.40 -18.10 -3.02
C VAL A 384 -18.29 -17.59 -1.57
N HIS A 385 -17.15 -16.97 -1.23
CA HIS A 385 -17.03 -16.21 0.01
C HIS A 385 -17.57 -14.80 -0.13
N ALA A 386 -18.44 -14.41 0.80
CA ALA A 386 -19.00 -13.06 0.91
C ALA A 386 -18.72 -12.41 2.30
N GLY A 387 -18.31 -13.18 3.30
CA GLY A 387 -17.96 -12.67 4.64
C GLY A 387 -19.11 -11.90 5.33
N GLY A 388 -20.37 -12.23 5.03
CA GLY A 388 -21.53 -11.67 5.70
C GLY A 388 -21.63 -12.10 7.17
N LYS A 389 -22.44 -11.40 7.96
CA LYS A 389 -22.61 -11.71 9.38
C LYS A 389 -23.39 -13.01 9.58
N GLY A 390 -23.10 -13.72 10.66
CA GLY A 390 -23.80 -14.95 11.03
C GLY A 390 -23.50 -16.09 10.07
N ASP A 391 -24.53 -16.64 9.45
CA ASP A 391 -24.48 -17.74 8.49
C ASP A 391 -24.08 -17.30 7.07
N LYS A 392 -23.71 -16.04 6.83
CA LYS A 392 -23.52 -15.47 5.48
C LYS A 392 -22.05 -15.37 5.03
N GLY A 393 -21.17 -16.16 5.62
CA GLY A 393 -19.73 -16.16 5.30
C GLY A 393 -19.46 -16.76 3.91
N LEU A 394 -19.95 -17.97 3.68
CA LEU A 394 -20.11 -18.58 2.36
C LEU A 394 -21.57 -18.45 1.90
N LEU A 395 -21.76 -18.21 0.61
CA LEU A 395 -23.05 -18.25 -0.07
C LEU A 395 -22.97 -19.28 -1.20
N ALA A 396 -24.00 -20.11 -1.33
CA ALA A 396 -24.10 -21.14 -2.36
C ALA A 396 -25.39 -20.97 -3.18
N PHE A 397 -25.25 -20.75 -4.48
CA PHE A 397 -26.36 -20.52 -5.40
C PHE A 397 -26.57 -21.71 -6.34
N ASP A 398 -27.79 -21.88 -6.83
CA ASP A 398 -28.08 -22.85 -7.88
C ASP A 398 -27.41 -22.46 -9.20
N THR A 399 -26.82 -23.43 -9.90
CA THR A 399 -26.21 -23.18 -11.20
C THR A 399 -27.23 -22.81 -12.26
N GLU A 400 -28.44 -23.36 -12.25
CA GLU A 400 -29.44 -23.07 -13.26
C GLU A 400 -30.22 -21.79 -12.97
N THR A 401 -30.72 -21.60 -11.74
CA THR A 401 -31.59 -20.45 -11.42
C THR A 401 -30.86 -19.25 -10.82
N GLY A 402 -29.69 -19.45 -10.22
CA GLY A 402 -29.00 -18.44 -9.41
C GLY A 402 -29.66 -18.17 -8.05
N ASP A 403 -30.66 -18.94 -7.62
CA ASP A 403 -31.27 -18.82 -6.28
C ASP A 403 -30.32 -19.31 -5.18
N LEU A 404 -30.40 -18.71 -3.99
CA LEU A 404 -29.61 -19.14 -2.83
C LEU A 404 -30.11 -20.51 -2.32
N LYS A 405 -29.27 -21.56 -2.43
CA LYS A 405 -29.54 -22.91 -1.94
C LYS A 405 -29.23 -23.04 -0.45
N TRP A 406 -28.06 -22.55 -0.05
CA TRP A 406 -27.62 -22.50 1.35
C TRP A 406 -26.63 -21.37 1.60
N SER A 407 -26.49 -21.00 2.87
CA SER A 407 -25.48 -20.07 3.39
C SER A 407 -24.84 -20.67 4.63
N ALA A 408 -23.53 -20.49 4.80
CA ALA A 408 -22.79 -21.04 5.94
C ALA A 408 -21.86 -20.00 6.61
N PRO A 409 -21.66 -20.07 7.94
CA PRO A 409 -20.67 -19.25 8.63
C PRO A 409 -19.26 -19.61 8.15
N ALA A 410 -18.47 -18.60 7.80
CA ALA A 410 -17.09 -18.75 7.36
C ALA A 410 -16.32 -17.43 7.51
N GLY A 411 -15.96 -17.07 8.75
CA GLY A 411 -15.24 -15.82 9.07
C GLY A 411 -15.92 -14.53 8.57
N ASP A 412 -15.17 -13.43 8.61
CA ASP A 412 -15.60 -12.13 8.05
C ASP A 412 -14.54 -11.46 7.16
N HIS A 413 -13.32 -12.00 7.08
CA HIS A 413 -12.35 -11.60 6.06
C HIS A 413 -11.66 -12.83 5.49
N SER A 414 -11.61 -12.93 4.17
CA SER A 414 -10.72 -13.85 3.46
C SER A 414 -10.42 -13.29 2.08
N TYR A 415 -9.27 -13.68 1.55
CA TYR A 415 -8.91 -13.51 0.14
C TYR A 415 -8.66 -14.87 -0.54
N SER A 416 -8.94 -15.97 0.19
CA SER A 416 -8.92 -17.34 -0.30
C SER A 416 -10.15 -17.62 -1.18
N SER A 417 -10.02 -18.60 -2.06
CA SER A 417 -11.15 -19.22 -2.77
C SER A 417 -11.50 -20.56 -2.12
N PRO A 418 -12.78 -20.96 -2.01
CA PRO A 418 -13.14 -22.28 -1.49
C PRO A 418 -12.59 -23.39 -2.40
N ALA A 419 -12.23 -24.53 -1.82
CA ALA A 419 -11.69 -25.69 -2.52
C ALA A 419 -12.47 -26.97 -2.15
N LEU A 420 -12.68 -27.86 -3.11
CA LEU A 420 -13.25 -29.18 -2.85
C LEU A 420 -12.12 -30.16 -2.52
N LEU A 421 -12.18 -30.81 -1.35
CA LEU A 421 -11.17 -31.76 -0.89
C LEU A 421 -11.80 -33.08 -0.48
N THR A 422 -11.09 -34.19 -0.63
CA THR A 422 -11.47 -35.49 -0.05
C THR A 422 -10.62 -35.77 1.19
N ILE A 423 -11.20 -35.64 2.38
CA ILE A 423 -10.52 -35.85 3.66
C ILE A 423 -11.11 -37.09 4.34
N ALA A 424 -10.24 -38.05 4.70
CA ALA A 424 -10.63 -39.35 5.29
C ALA A 424 -11.70 -40.15 4.49
N GLY A 425 -11.81 -39.91 3.17
CA GLY A 425 -12.81 -40.52 2.30
C GLY A 425 -14.13 -39.75 2.19
N GLN A 426 -14.29 -38.62 2.88
CA GLN A 426 -15.42 -37.71 2.76
C GLN A 426 -15.06 -36.48 1.90
N THR A 427 -15.90 -36.16 0.92
CA THR A 427 -15.80 -34.92 0.15
C THR A 427 -16.31 -33.74 0.98
N VAL A 428 -15.52 -32.68 1.09
CA VAL A 428 -15.80 -31.46 1.87
C VAL A 428 -15.37 -30.20 1.12
N ILE A 429 -16.10 -29.10 1.32
CA ILE A 429 -15.63 -27.76 0.95
C ILE A 429 -14.70 -27.28 2.07
N ALA A 430 -13.48 -26.88 1.73
CA ALA A 430 -12.56 -26.20 2.61
C ALA A 430 -12.55 -24.69 2.33
N MET A 431 -12.68 -23.88 3.38
CA MET A 431 -12.60 -22.42 3.30
C MET A 431 -11.71 -21.87 4.42
N LEU A 432 -10.58 -21.28 4.05
CA LEU A 432 -9.65 -20.61 4.97
C LEU A 432 -10.02 -19.14 5.14
N THR A 433 -10.08 -18.65 6.38
CA THR A 433 -10.51 -17.28 6.73
C THR A 433 -9.56 -16.63 7.74
N ASN A 434 -9.83 -15.37 8.09
CA ASN A 434 -9.12 -14.63 9.13
C ASN A 434 -9.28 -15.15 10.57
N LYS A 435 -10.09 -16.20 10.79
CA LYS A 435 -10.37 -16.78 12.12
C LYS A 435 -10.15 -18.29 12.13
N GLU A 436 -10.51 -18.96 11.06
CA GLU A 436 -10.64 -20.42 11.03
C GLU A 436 -10.53 -20.99 9.61
N LEU A 437 -10.14 -22.26 9.54
CA LEU A 437 -10.38 -23.15 8.41
C LEU A 437 -11.68 -23.91 8.68
N ASN A 438 -12.74 -23.59 7.93
CA ASN A 438 -13.99 -24.34 7.94
C ASN A 438 -13.89 -25.52 6.95
N LEU A 439 -14.35 -26.70 7.36
CA LEU A 439 -14.69 -27.82 6.47
C LEU A 439 -16.20 -28.00 6.49
N LEU A 440 -16.84 -27.97 5.33
CA LEU A 440 -18.30 -27.96 5.18
C LEU A 440 -18.79 -29.08 4.26
N ASN A 441 -20.01 -29.56 4.50
CA ASN A 441 -20.71 -30.48 3.60
C ASN A 441 -21.11 -29.76 2.30
N PRO A 442 -20.71 -30.23 1.10
CA PRO A 442 -21.06 -29.56 -0.16
C PRO A 442 -22.57 -29.44 -0.42
N ALA A 443 -23.36 -30.41 0.07
CA ALA A 443 -24.79 -30.50 -0.24
C ALA A 443 -25.66 -29.45 0.48
N ASP A 444 -25.29 -29.02 1.69
CA ASP A 444 -26.13 -28.19 2.56
C ASP A 444 -25.38 -27.10 3.35
N GLY A 445 -24.05 -26.98 3.19
CA GLY A 445 -23.24 -26.00 3.91
C GLY A 445 -23.03 -26.29 5.40
N THR A 446 -23.44 -27.45 5.92
CA THR A 446 -23.23 -27.81 7.32
C THR A 446 -21.74 -27.84 7.64
N VAL A 447 -21.29 -27.05 8.62
CA VAL A 447 -19.91 -27.08 9.10
C VAL A 447 -19.66 -28.41 9.81
N LEU A 448 -18.76 -29.22 9.25
CA LEU A 448 -18.34 -30.52 9.75
C LEU A 448 -17.17 -30.38 10.75
N LEU A 449 -16.29 -29.40 10.51
CA LEU A 449 -15.19 -29.03 11.38
C LEU A 449 -14.89 -27.53 11.23
N SER A 450 -14.64 -26.86 12.34
CA SER A 450 -13.93 -25.58 12.37
C SER A 450 -12.59 -25.78 13.06
N TYR A 451 -11.50 -25.41 12.40
CA TYR A 451 -10.17 -25.35 12.99
C TYR A 451 -9.77 -23.88 13.15
N GLU A 452 -9.75 -23.37 14.38
CA GLU A 452 -9.35 -22.00 14.69
C GLU A 452 -7.88 -21.78 14.30
N CYS A 453 -7.64 -20.80 13.43
CA CYS A 453 -6.30 -20.45 12.98
C CYS A 453 -5.63 -19.62 14.08
N ALA A 454 -4.99 -20.33 15.03
CA ALA A 454 -4.36 -19.73 16.19
C ALA A 454 -3.42 -18.57 15.82
N SER A 455 -3.85 -17.35 16.15
CA SER A 455 -3.00 -16.17 16.06
C SER A 455 -1.99 -16.19 17.22
N GLU A 456 -0.73 -16.49 16.92
CA GLU A 456 0.37 -16.03 17.78
C GLU A 456 0.36 -14.49 17.75
N GLY A 457 0.12 -13.88 18.91
CA GLY A 457 -0.23 -12.45 19.05
C GLY A 457 0.81 -11.59 19.76
#